data_AF-A0A5S9P5I1-F1
#
_entry.id   AF-A0A5S9P5I1-F1
#
_cell.length_a   1.000
_cell.length_b   1.000
_cell.length_c   1.000
_cell.angle_alpha   90.00
_cell.angle_beta   90.00
_cell.angle_gamma   90.00
#
_symmetry.space_group_name_H-M   'P 1'
#
loop_
_entity.id
_entity.type
_entity.pdbx_description
1 polymer ?
#
loop_
_entity_poly.entity_id
_entity_poly.type
_entity_poly.pdbx_seq_one_letter_code
_entity_poly.pdbx_strand_id
1 'polypeptide(L)'
;MFRATTLGSTEKRIKVLVIDDSALMRHVLSEILSSDSGIDVIGVASDPYDAREKIKRLNPDVLTLDVEMPKMDGLQFLKNLMRLRPMPVVMVSSLTQRNAAVTLEALALGAVDFVSKPEIDIASKLKEYASEIIEKVKVARLATVTQLVDDGAILGRKHSTSILSVAKTSNLHFKTTDQIIAIGASTGGTEAIREVLERLPIDTPGTVIVQHIPGMFSGPFAERMNKCSAMTVCEAQDGQRVLHGHAYIAPGDSHLSLRRDGARYYCVLSDHDPVNRHRPSVDVLFNSVAQYVGKNAVGVILTGMGKDGAAGLKAMREAGANTVVQDEASSVVWGMPGAAVALNAADEVLSLTKIPNKIMALYQEKRP
;
A
#
# COMPACT_ATOMS: atom_id res chain seq x y z
N MET A 1 -47.76 -11.80 -27.23
CA MET A 1 -47.40 -10.37 -27.35
C MET A 1 -47.27 -9.77 -25.96
N PHE A 2 -46.24 -10.18 -25.20
CA PHE A 2 -45.96 -9.69 -23.85
C PHE A 2 -44.78 -8.72 -23.90
N ARG A 3 -45.02 -7.50 -23.42
CA ARG A 3 -44.06 -6.39 -23.39
C ARG A 3 -42.86 -6.74 -22.51
N ALA A 4 -41.67 -6.64 -23.08
CA ALA A 4 -40.42 -6.58 -22.33
C ALA A 4 -40.34 -5.23 -21.61
N THR A 5 -40.41 -5.25 -20.29
CA THR A 5 -40.12 -4.08 -19.46
C THR A 5 -38.61 -4.00 -19.30
N THR A 6 -37.97 -3.11 -20.05
CA THR A 6 -36.55 -2.81 -19.91
C THR A 6 -36.33 -2.10 -18.58
N LEU A 7 -35.84 -2.85 -17.58
CA LEU A 7 -35.28 -2.28 -16.35
C LEU A 7 -33.97 -1.58 -16.72
N GLY A 8 -34.03 -0.27 -16.94
CA GLY A 8 -32.85 0.59 -17.03
C GLY A 8 -32.22 0.72 -15.65
N SER A 9 -31.20 -0.08 -15.35
CA SER A 9 -30.29 0.18 -14.24
C SER A 9 -29.40 1.36 -14.61
N THR A 10 -29.78 2.57 -14.18
CA THR A 10 -28.86 3.71 -14.18
C THR A 10 -27.87 3.53 -13.04
N GLU A 11 -26.84 2.70 -13.26
CA GLU A 11 -25.67 2.73 -12.39
C GLU A 11 -25.10 4.16 -12.43
N LYS A 12 -25.02 4.79 -11.25
CA LYS A 12 -24.56 6.17 -11.12
C LYS A 12 -23.08 6.24 -11.52
N ARG A 13 -22.80 6.81 -12.69
CA ARG A 13 -21.43 6.98 -13.19
C ARG A 13 -20.58 7.80 -12.22
N ILE A 14 -19.32 7.41 -12.07
CA ILE A 14 -18.33 8.09 -11.23
C ILE A 14 -17.94 9.39 -11.93
N LYS A 15 -18.23 10.53 -11.31
CA LYS A 15 -17.90 11.82 -11.89
C LYS A 15 -16.45 12.19 -11.62
N VAL A 16 -15.64 12.30 -12.66
CA VAL A 16 -14.20 12.58 -12.55
C VAL A 16 -13.88 13.96 -13.10
N LEU A 17 -13.04 14.69 -12.37
CA LEU A 17 -12.39 15.92 -12.85
C LEU A 17 -10.89 15.65 -13.03
N VAL A 18 -10.40 15.85 -14.25
CA VAL A 18 -8.98 15.66 -14.59
C VAL A 18 -8.21 16.96 -14.41
N ILE A 19 -7.12 16.94 -13.65
CA ILE A 19 -6.28 18.12 -13.40
C ILE A 19 -4.84 17.79 -13.80
N ASP A 20 -4.35 18.41 -14.87
CA ASP A 20 -3.00 18.23 -15.41
C ASP A 20 -2.63 19.47 -16.23
N ASP A 21 -1.37 19.92 -16.22
CA ASP A 21 -0.96 21.12 -16.93
C ASP A 21 -0.81 20.90 -18.46
N SER A 22 -0.54 19.66 -18.87
CA SER A 22 -0.38 19.23 -20.25
C SER A 22 -1.73 19.04 -20.95
N ALA A 23 -1.97 19.81 -22.02
CA ALA A 23 -3.17 19.66 -22.85
C ALA A 23 -3.30 18.26 -23.46
N LEU A 24 -2.16 17.67 -23.86
CA LEU A 24 -2.10 16.30 -24.38
C LEU A 24 -2.52 15.31 -23.30
N MET A 25 -1.96 15.40 -22.10
CA MET A 25 -2.27 14.46 -21.02
C MET A 25 -3.72 14.58 -20.57
N ARG A 26 -4.28 15.80 -20.47
CA ARG A 26 -5.72 15.99 -20.22
C ARG A 26 -6.59 15.28 -21.25
N HIS A 27 -6.23 15.34 -22.54
CA HIS A 27 -6.97 14.67 -23.61
C HIS A 27 -6.88 13.13 -23.46
N VAL A 28 -5.66 12.60 -23.34
CA VAL A 28 -5.41 11.15 -23.18
C VAL A 28 -6.12 10.59 -21.96
N LEU A 29 -6.00 11.25 -20.79
CA LEU A 29 -6.69 10.86 -19.57
C LEU A 29 -8.21 10.87 -19.74
N SER A 30 -8.74 11.90 -20.39
CA SER A 30 -10.19 12.00 -20.61
C SER A 30 -10.70 10.89 -21.51
N GLU A 31 -9.97 10.56 -22.59
CA GLU A 31 -10.34 9.48 -23.51
C GLU A 31 -10.29 8.11 -22.83
N ILE A 32 -9.20 7.82 -22.11
CA ILE A 32 -9.02 6.58 -21.35
C ILE A 32 -10.16 6.42 -20.33
N LEU A 33 -10.41 7.43 -19.50
CA LEU A 33 -11.42 7.35 -18.46
C LEU A 33 -12.83 7.24 -19.04
N SER A 34 -13.11 7.98 -20.12
CA SER A 34 -14.42 7.93 -20.80
C SER A 34 -14.65 6.63 -21.57
N SER A 35 -13.62 5.81 -21.80
CA SER A 35 -13.77 4.49 -22.42
C SER A 35 -14.49 3.49 -21.51
N ASP A 36 -14.49 3.73 -20.20
CA ASP A 36 -15.23 2.92 -19.23
C ASP A 36 -16.64 3.48 -19.01
N SER A 37 -17.66 2.66 -19.29
CA SER A 37 -19.07 3.08 -19.18
C SER A 37 -19.52 3.51 -17.77
N GLY A 38 -18.76 3.14 -16.73
CA GLY A 38 -19.01 3.51 -15.34
C GLY A 38 -18.38 4.84 -14.91
N ILE A 39 -17.62 5.51 -15.79
CA ILE A 39 -16.93 6.77 -15.49
C ILE A 39 -17.48 7.88 -16.40
N ASP A 40 -17.64 9.08 -15.83
CA ASP A 40 -18.06 10.29 -16.55
C ASP A 40 -17.07 11.42 -16.27
N VAL A 41 -16.30 11.83 -17.28
CA VAL A 41 -15.34 12.93 -17.15
C VAL A 41 -16.11 14.25 -17.27
N ILE A 42 -16.49 14.80 -16.12
CA ILE A 42 -17.36 15.99 -16.03
C ILE A 42 -16.62 17.30 -16.29
N GLY A 43 -15.29 17.27 -16.35
CA GLY A 43 -14.46 18.42 -16.66
C GLY A 43 -12.98 18.11 -16.66
N VAL A 44 -12.21 19.06 -17.18
CA VAL A 44 -10.74 19.06 -17.14
C VAL A 44 -10.26 20.43 -16.65
N ALA A 45 -9.15 20.52 -15.93
CA ALA A 45 -8.54 21.77 -15.47
C ALA A 45 -7.05 21.80 -15.76
N SER A 46 -6.54 22.96 -16.18
CA SER A 46 -5.12 23.12 -16.55
C SER A 46 -4.24 23.69 -15.42
N ASP A 47 -4.85 24.22 -14.37
CA ASP A 47 -4.13 24.74 -13.22
C ASP A 47 -4.97 24.69 -11.94
N PRO A 48 -4.34 24.87 -10.76
CA PRO A 48 -5.03 24.81 -9.46
C PRO A 48 -6.20 25.79 -9.31
N TYR A 49 -6.19 26.95 -9.96
CA TYR A 49 -7.24 27.95 -9.80
C TYR A 49 -8.49 27.54 -10.59
N ASP A 50 -8.31 27.12 -11.84
CA ASP A 50 -9.38 26.55 -12.66
C ASP A 50 -9.95 25.27 -12.02
N ALA A 51 -9.08 24.43 -11.45
CA ALA A 51 -9.50 23.24 -10.71
C ALA A 51 -10.42 23.59 -9.53
N ARG A 52 -10.08 24.59 -8.69
CA ARG A 52 -10.93 25.00 -7.54
C ARG A 52 -12.33 25.42 -7.97
N GLU A 53 -12.43 26.22 -9.02
CA GLU A 53 -13.72 26.69 -9.52
C GLU A 53 -14.56 25.55 -10.09
N LYS A 54 -13.92 24.63 -10.83
CA LYS A 54 -14.57 23.42 -11.36
C LYS A 54 -14.99 22.45 -10.27
N ILE A 55 -14.20 22.25 -9.22
CA ILE A 55 -14.55 21.40 -8.07
C ILE A 55 -15.83 21.92 -7.38
N LYS A 56 -15.95 23.23 -7.17
CA LYS A 56 -17.16 23.84 -6.58
C LYS A 56 -18.37 23.68 -7.49
N ARG A 57 -18.22 23.98 -8.78
CA ARG A 57 -19.32 24.01 -9.75
C ARG A 57 -19.82 22.61 -10.12
N LEU A 58 -18.90 21.68 -10.36
CA LEU A 58 -19.20 20.38 -10.96
C LEU A 58 -19.40 19.27 -9.91
N ASN A 59 -18.92 19.48 -8.67
CA ASN A 59 -19.01 18.52 -7.58
C ASN A 59 -18.58 17.09 -7.97
N PRO A 60 -17.32 16.90 -8.40
CA PRO A 60 -16.80 15.58 -8.78
C PRO A 60 -16.77 14.60 -7.60
N ASP A 61 -16.87 13.31 -7.92
CA ASP A 61 -16.69 12.23 -6.96
C ASP A 61 -15.19 11.89 -6.75
N VAL A 62 -14.38 12.00 -7.79
CA VAL A 62 -12.93 11.69 -7.78
C VAL A 62 -12.16 12.74 -8.58
N LEU A 63 -10.96 13.09 -8.12
CA LEU A 63 -10.00 13.88 -8.87
C LEU A 63 -8.84 13.02 -9.35
N THR A 64 -8.39 13.23 -10.59
CA THR A 64 -7.00 12.92 -10.96
C THR A 64 -6.20 14.20 -10.88
N LEU A 65 -5.01 14.14 -10.26
CA LEU A 65 -4.21 15.30 -9.96
C LEU A 65 -2.75 15.07 -10.37
N ASP A 66 -2.27 15.86 -11.31
CA ASP A 66 -0.86 15.92 -11.63
C ASP A 66 -0.04 16.45 -10.46
N VAL A 67 1.16 15.88 -10.29
CA VAL A 67 2.13 16.36 -9.32
C VAL A 67 2.69 17.70 -9.78
N GLU A 68 3.13 17.78 -11.03
CA GLU A 68 3.84 18.96 -11.55
C GLU A 68 2.85 19.93 -12.20
N MET A 69 2.68 21.11 -11.61
CA MET A 69 1.85 22.16 -12.20
C MET A 69 2.47 23.56 -12.01
N PRO A 70 2.31 24.47 -12.98
CA PRO A 70 2.78 25.85 -12.84
C PRO A 70 2.00 26.61 -11.75
N LYS A 71 2.64 27.63 -11.17
CA LYS A 71 2.14 28.54 -10.11
C LYS A 71 2.03 27.90 -8.73
N MET A 72 1.35 26.77 -8.61
CA MET A 72 1.18 26.02 -7.36
C MET A 72 1.35 24.54 -7.66
N ASP A 73 2.30 23.92 -6.97
CA ASP A 73 2.61 22.51 -7.10
C ASP A 73 1.40 21.65 -6.69
N GLY A 74 1.21 20.49 -7.33
CA GLY A 74 0.07 19.60 -7.09
C GLY A 74 -0.04 19.17 -5.63
N LEU A 75 1.09 19.01 -4.95
CA LEU A 75 1.16 18.70 -3.52
C LEU A 75 0.56 19.82 -2.65
N GLN A 76 0.90 21.07 -2.94
CA GLN A 76 0.36 22.22 -2.20
C GLN A 76 -1.13 22.40 -2.46
N PHE A 77 -1.58 22.13 -3.68
CA PHE A 77 -3.00 22.10 -4.01
C PHE A 77 -3.74 21.01 -3.23
N LEU A 78 -3.21 19.78 -3.21
CA LEU A 78 -3.76 18.66 -2.45
C LEU A 78 -3.87 19.00 -0.96
N LYS A 79 -2.82 19.55 -0.35
CA LYS A 79 -2.83 19.96 1.06
C LYS A 79 -3.99 20.91 1.38
N ASN A 80 -4.18 21.92 0.53
CA ASN A 80 -5.25 22.90 0.70
C ASN A 80 -6.64 22.27 0.46
N LEU A 81 -6.75 21.39 -0.53
CA LEU A 81 -7.98 20.66 -0.83
C LEU A 81 -8.38 19.76 0.34
N MET A 82 -7.48 18.92 0.84
CA MET A 82 -7.77 17.95 1.90
C MET A 82 -8.11 18.62 3.24
N ARG A 83 -7.60 19.83 3.48
CA ARG A 83 -7.99 20.65 4.65
C ARG A 83 -9.38 21.27 4.52
N LEU A 84 -9.73 21.81 3.34
CA LEU A 84 -10.94 22.61 3.15
C LEU A 84 -12.14 21.79 2.67
N ARG A 85 -11.89 20.78 1.85
CA ARG A 85 -12.87 19.89 1.21
C ARG A 85 -12.21 18.57 0.81
N PRO A 86 -11.90 17.68 1.78
CA PRO A 86 -11.35 16.38 1.44
C PRO A 86 -12.30 15.60 0.57
N MET A 87 -11.70 14.94 -0.42
CA MET A 87 -12.38 14.09 -1.37
C MET A 87 -11.34 13.15 -1.99
N PRO A 88 -11.78 12.06 -2.65
CA PRO A 88 -10.86 11.13 -3.28
C PRO A 88 -10.00 11.79 -4.36
N VAL A 89 -8.68 11.65 -4.21
CA VAL A 89 -7.67 12.10 -5.18
C VAL A 89 -6.76 10.94 -5.53
N VAL A 90 -6.59 10.71 -6.84
CA VAL A 90 -5.57 9.82 -7.40
C VAL A 90 -4.48 10.69 -8.01
N MET A 91 -3.25 10.57 -7.50
CA MET A 91 -2.12 11.32 -8.04
C MET A 91 -1.67 10.72 -9.37
N VAL A 92 -1.30 11.58 -10.32
CA VAL A 92 -0.72 11.17 -11.60
C VAL A 92 0.70 11.74 -11.63
N SER A 93 1.70 10.86 -11.57
CA SER A 93 3.11 11.26 -11.42
C SER A 93 3.96 10.73 -12.56
N SER A 94 4.96 11.48 -13.01
CA SER A 94 6.00 10.94 -13.90
C SER A 94 6.97 10.01 -13.15
N LEU A 95 7.65 9.13 -13.90
CA LEU A 95 8.62 8.16 -13.39
C LEU A 95 9.99 8.83 -13.13
N THR A 96 10.11 9.56 -12.03
CA THR A 96 11.41 10.06 -11.55
C THR A 96 11.56 9.80 -10.05
N GLN A 97 12.80 9.64 -9.56
CA GLN A 97 13.03 9.46 -8.12
C GLN A 97 12.54 10.64 -7.30
N ARG A 98 12.70 11.88 -7.81
CA ARG A 98 12.20 13.09 -7.15
C ARG A 98 10.68 13.02 -7.02
N ASN A 99 9.98 12.62 -8.07
CA ASN A 99 8.52 12.58 -8.07
C ASN A 99 7.97 11.38 -7.30
N ALA A 100 8.74 10.31 -7.15
CA ALA A 100 8.40 9.21 -6.24
C ALA A 100 8.32 9.69 -4.78
N ALA A 101 9.31 10.47 -4.31
CA ALA A 101 9.28 11.03 -2.96
C ALA A 101 8.10 12.00 -2.75
N VAL A 102 7.84 12.88 -3.72
CA VAL A 102 6.70 13.84 -3.68
C VAL A 102 5.36 13.11 -3.68
N THR A 103 5.22 12.06 -4.48
CA THR A 103 3.99 11.26 -4.52
C THR A 103 3.74 10.52 -3.21
N LEU A 104 4.79 9.98 -2.57
CA LEU A 104 4.66 9.40 -1.24
C LEU A 104 4.23 10.45 -0.20
N GLU A 105 4.74 11.68 -0.29
CA GLU A 105 4.26 12.78 0.56
C GLU A 105 2.78 13.11 0.28
N ALA A 106 2.35 13.04 -0.98
CA ALA A 106 0.94 13.25 -1.34
C ALA A 106 0.01 12.21 -0.69
N LEU A 107 0.43 10.93 -0.61
CA LEU A 107 -0.32 9.90 0.11
C LEU A 107 -0.43 10.23 1.61
N ALA A 108 0.64 10.77 2.20
CA ALA A 108 0.64 11.22 3.61
C ALA A 108 -0.32 12.39 3.85
N LEU A 109 -0.51 13.25 2.84
CA LEU A 109 -1.48 14.34 2.86
C LEU A 109 -2.91 13.88 2.52
N GLY A 110 -3.11 12.58 2.33
CA GLY A 110 -4.42 11.95 2.18
C GLY A 110 -4.87 11.73 0.72
N ALA A 111 -3.96 11.80 -0.26
CA ALA A 111 -4.26 11.16 -1.54
C ALA A 111 -4.55 9.67 -1.33
N VAL A 112 -5.50 9.13 -2.08
CA VAL A 112 -5.93 7.73 -1.91
C VAL A 112 -4.90 6.78 -2.50
N ASP A 113 -4.40 7.12 -3.69
CA ASP A 113 -3.47 6.31 -4.45
C ASP A 113 -2.79 7.16 -5.53
N PHE A 114 -1.94 6.52 -6.33
CA PHE A 114 -1.27 7.16 -7.45
C PHE A 114 -1.13 6.22 -8.66
N VAL A 115 -0.84 6.82 -9.82
CA VAL A 115 -0.52 6.12 -11.08
C VAL A 115 0.68 6.80 -11.73
N SER A 116 1.55 6.00 -12.35
CA SER A 116 2.70 6.51 -13.10
C SER A 116 2.30 6.87 -14.54
N LYS A 117 2.62 8.07 -15.01
CA LYS A 117 2.39 8.50 -16.40
C LYS A 117 3.08 7.52 -17.37
N PRO A 118 2.40 7.07 -18.44
CA PRO A 118 2.96 6.11 -19.37
C PRO A 118 3.92 6.81 -20.33
N GLU A 119 4.83 6.03 -20.90
CA GLU A 119 5.49 6.40 -22.15
C GLU A 119 4.48 6.24 -23.30
N ILE A 120 4.01 7.35 -23.84
CA ILE A 120 2.88 7.40 -24.80
C ILE A 120 3.21 6.68 -26.13
N ASP A 121 4.49 6.54 -26.46
CA ASP A 121 4.96 5.93 -27.72
C ASP A 121 4.77 4.40 -27.78
N ILE A 122 4.34 3.75 -26.68
CA ILE A 122 4.22 2.29 -26.59
C ILE A 122 2.77 1.89 -26.29
N ALA A 123 2.08 1.36 -27.30
CA ALA A 123 0.64 1.03 -27.23
C ALA A 123 0.28 0.03 -26.10
N SER A 124 1.14 -0.95 -25.80
CA SER A 124 0.91 -1.89 -24.69
C SER A 124 0.94 -1.19 -23.33
N LYS A 125 1.95 -0.33 -23.09
CA LYS A 125 2.07 0.46 -21.87
C LYS A 125 0.88 1.41 -21.68
N LEU A 126 0.37 1.98 -22.76
CA LEU A 126 -0.83 2.83 -22.70
C LEU A 126 -2.07 2.04 -22.27
N LYS A 127 -2.22 0.78 -22.74
CA LYS A 127 -3.34 -0.10 -22.36
C LYS A 127 -3.24 -0.57 -20.91
N GLU A 128 -2.03 -0.88 -20.43
CA GLU A 128 -1.76 -1.20 -19.03
C GLU A 128 -2.10 -0.01 -18.13
N TYR A 129 -1.58 1.18 -18.47
CA TYR A 129 -1.90 2.43 -17.79
C TYR A 129 -3.40 2.74 -17.78
N ALA A 130 -4.09 2.53 -18.91
CA ALA A 130 -5.52 2.72 -18.99
C ALA A 130 -6.29 1.83 -18.01
N SER A 131 -5.90 0.56 -17.94
CA SER A 131 -6.50 -0.40 -17.00
C SER A 131 -6.24 0.02 -15.55
N GLU A 132 -5.00 0.40 -15.25
CA GLU A 132 -4.57 0.82 -13.91
C GLU A 132 -5.31 2.08 -13.43
N ILE A 133 -5.37 3.14 -14.23
CA ILE A 133 -6.01 4.39 -13.81
C ILE A 133 -7.53 4.25 -13.64
N ILE A 134 -8.19 3.48 -14.51
CA ILE A 134 -9.63 3.18 -14.39
C ILE A 134 -9.90 2.44 -13.08
N GLU A 135 -9.07 1.43 -12.77
CA GLU A 135 -9.16 0.68 -11.52
C GLU A 135 -8.97 1.61 -10.31
N LYS A 136 -7.90 2.42 -10.30
CA LYS A 136 -7.57 3.34 -9.21
C LYS A 136 -8.65 4.40 -8.99
N VAL A 137 -9.27 4.92 -10.06
CA VAL A 137 -10.42 5.85 -9.95
C VAL A 137 -11.64 5.16 -9.35
N LYS A 138 -11.96 3.94 -9.78
CA LYS A 138 -13.06 3.14 -9.20
C LYS A 138 -12.82 2.83 -7.73
N VAL A 139 -11.58 2.52 -7.36
CA VAL A 139 -11.17 2.30 -5.97
C VAL A 139 -11.27 3.57 -5.16
N ALA A 140 -10.75 4.68 -5.68
CA ALA A 140 -10.78 5.97 -5.00
C ALA A 140 -12.22 6.41 -4.68
N ARG A 141 -13.18 6.08 -5.55
CA ARG A 141 -14.60 6.36 -5.28
C ARG A 141 -15.14 5.66 -4.03
N LEU A 142 -14.62 4.48 -3.72
CA LEU A 142 -15.02 3.66 -2.58
C LEU A 142 -14.21 3.99 -1.32
N ALA A 143 -13.13 4.77 -1.47
CA ALA A 143 -12.22 5.04 -0.38
C ALA A 143 -12.83 5.94 0.70
N THR A 144 -12.59 5.57 1.96
CA THR A 144 -12.90 6.42 3.11
C THR A 144 -11.84 7.51 3.20
N VAL A 145 -12.22 8.76 2.91
CA VAL A 145 -11.31 9.92 2.98
C VAL A 145 -11.61 10.73 4.23
N THR A 146 -10.66 10.77 5.17
CA THR A 146 -10.77 11.53 6.41
C THR A 146 -10.20 12.93 6.27
N GLN A 147 -10.74 13.91 7.01
CA GLN A 147 -10.17 15.24 7.10
C GLN A 147 -8.76 15.21 7.71
N LEU A 148 -7.81 15.93 7.11
CA LEU A 148 -6.56 16.26 7.77
C LEU A 148 -6.88 17.15 8.98
N VAL A 149 -6.88 16.57 10.18
CA VAL A 149 -6.78 17.33 11.42
C VAL A 149 -5.30 17.62 11.67
N ASP A 150 -4.96 18.88 11.91
CA ASP A 150 -3.60 19.28 12.32
C ASP A 150 -3.32 18.65 13.69
N ASP A 151 -2.75 17.45 13.73
CA ASP A 151 -2.19 16.85 14.94
C ASP A 151 -0.83 17.49 15.24
N GLY A 152 -0.84 18.80 15.41
CA GLY A 152 0.26 19.55 15.98
C GLY A 152 0.27 19.40 17.50
N ALA A 153 0.64 18.22 18.04
CA ALA A 153 1.21 18.08 19.38
C ALA A 153 1.45 16.62 19.85
N ILE A 154 2.36 15.83 19.26
CA ILE A 154 3.12 14.81 20.04
C ILE A 154 4.54 14.63 19.45
N LEU A 155 5.42 15.61 19.61
CA LEU A 155 6.87 15.42 19.43
C LEU A 155 7.57 15.93 20.67
N GLY A 156 7.81 15.02 21.62
CA GLY A 156 8.46 15.37 22.86
C GLY A 156 8.67 14.19 23.79
N ARG A 157 9.59 13.29 23.46
CA ARG A 157 10.39 12.56 24.45
C ARG A 157 11.64 11.97 23.81
N LYS A 158 12.72 12.76 23.87
CA LYS A 158 14.09 12.26 23.77
C LYS A 158 14.31 11.33 24.97
N HIS A 159 14.52 10.04 24.73
CA HIS A 159 15.08 9.16 25.74
C HIS A 159 16.58 9.00 25.50
N SER A 160 17.33 9.48 26.48
CA SER A 160 18.76 9.30 26.68
C SER A 160 19.11 7.82 26.77
N THR A 161 20.08 7.37 25.97
CA THR A 161 20.68 6.04 26.10
C THR A 161 21.88 6.10 27.04
N SER A 162 21.75 5.46 28.19
CA SER A 162 22.85 5.08 29.06
C SER A 162 23.46 3.74 28.61
N ILE A 163 24.78 3.67 28.63
CA ILE A 163 25.63 2.54 28.26
C ILE A 163 25.71 1.52 29.41
N LEU A 164 26.11 0.28 29.07
CA LEU A 164 26.60 -0.88 29.87
C LEU A 164 25.60 -2.05 29.88
N SER A 165 25.95 -3.34 29.73
CA SER A 165 27.23 -4.06 29.85
C SER A 165 27.13 -5.46 29.22
N VAL A 166 28.28 -6.02 28.84
CA VAL A 166 28.52 -7.37 28.30
C VAL A 166 28.28 -8.47 29.34
N ALA A 167 27.65 -9.60 28.95
CA ALA A 167 27.94 -10.91 29.55
C ALA A 167 27.54 -12.13 28.69
N LYS A 168 28.58 -12.91 28.37
CA LYS A 168 28.75 -14.37 28.35
C LYS A 168 27.85 -15.30 27.51
N THR A 169 28.58 -16.09 26.74
CA THR A 169 28.24 -17.31 26.00
C THR A 169 27.80 -18.46 26.90
N SER A 170 26.74 -19.15 26.46
CA SER A 170 26.48 -20.55 26.83
C SER A 170 25.91 -21.30 25.63
N ASN A 171 26.56 -22.42 25.28
CA ASN A 171 26.15 -23.38 24.25
C ASN A 171 24.79 -24.01 24.59
N LEU A 172 23.80 -23.88 23.73
CA LEU A 172 22.55 -24.66 23.78
C LEU A 172 22.08 -24.99 22.34
N HIS A 173 21.53 -26.20 22.19
CA HIS A 173 21.09 -26.82 20.95
C HIS A 173 20.16 -25.93 20.10
N PHE A 174 20.48 -25.74 18.81
CA PHE A 174 19.68 -24.96 17.88
C PHE A 174 18.38 -25.69 17.46
N LYS A 175 17.28 -25.47 18.19
CA LYS A 175 15.95 -25.35 17.56
C LYS A 175 15.80 -23.88 17.18
N THR A 176 15.89 -23.49 15.91
CA THR A 176 15.64 -22.07 15.60
C THR A 176 14.17 -21.71 15.72
N THR A 177 13.91 -20.86 16.70
CA THR A 177 12.66 -20.20 17.09
C THR A 177 12.50 -18.84 16.44
N ASP A 178 13.29 -18.52 15.41
CA ASP A 178 13.24 -17.21 14.75
C ASP A 178 11.87 -17.04 14.11
N GLN A 179 11.10 -16.11 14.68
CA GLN A 179 9.80 -15.74 14.16
C GLN A 179 9.97 -14.76 13.01
N ILE A 180 9.03 -14.80 12.06
CA ILE A 180 8.98 -13.86 10.94
C ILE A 180 7.60 -13.23 10.90
N ILE A 181 7.55 -11.92 10.66
CA ILE A 181 6.31 -11.21 10.38
C ILE A 181 6.24 -11.00 8.87
N ALA A 182 5.12 -11.34 8.24
CA ALA A 182 4.87 -11.10 6.84
C ALA A 182 3.67 -10.17 6.66
N ILE A 183 3.85 -9.05 5.96
CA ILE A 183 2.81 -8.01 5.78
C ILE A 183 2.52 -7.85 4.28
N GLY A 184 1.25 -7.81 3.92
CA GLY A 184 0.77 -7.53 2.57
C GLY A 184 -0.19 -6.34 2.54
N ALA A 185 0.00 -5.42 1.59
CA ALA A 185 -0.85 -4.24 1.45
C ALA A 185 -0.90 -3.72 -0.01
N SER A 186 -1.91 -2.89 -0.32
CA SER A 186 -2.05 -2.24 -1.64
C SER A 186 -2.55 -0.79 -1.47
N THR A 187 -3.69 -0.40 -2.05
CA THR A 187 -4.26 0.97 -1.90
C THR A 187 -4.47 1.35 -0.43
N GLY A 188 -3.94 2.52 -0.05
CA GLY A 188 -3.86 2.98 1.35
C GLY A 188 -2.78 2.30 2.19
N GLY A 189 -2.08 1.32 1.62
CA GLY A 189 -1.12 0.46 2.31
C GLY A 189 0.16 1.18 2.73
N THR A 190 0.59 2.23 2.01
CA THR A 190 1.78 3.02 2.37
C THR A 190 1.66 3.64 3.76
N GLU A 191 0.50 4.24 4.05
CA GLU A 191 0.22 4.86 5.35
C GLU A 191 -0.15 3.82 6.40
N ALA A 192 -0.82 2.72 6.02
CA ALA A 192 -1.11 1.62 6.94
C ALA A 192 0.17 0.90 7.41
N ILE A 193 1.13 0.66 6.51
CA ILE A 193 2.44 0.10 6.84
C ILE A 193 3.22 1.06 7.73
N ARG A 194 3.19 2.37 7.45
CA ARG A 194 3.81 3.39 8.31
C ARG A 194 3.30 3.30 9.73
N GLU A 195 1.97 3.34 9.90
CA GLU A 195 1.30 3.26 11.21
C GLU A 195 1.67 2.00 11.98
N VAL A 196 1.86 0.88 11.28
CA VAL A 196 2.31 -0.38 11.89
C VAL A 196 3.79 -0.28 12.31
N LEU A 197 4.68 0.10 11.40
CA LEU A 197 6.13 0.14 11.62
C LEU A 197 6.54 1.19 12.67
N GLU A 198 5.88 2.35 12.73
CA GLU A 198 6.14 3.42 13.72
C GLU A 198 5.93 2.95 15.16
N ARG A 199 5.12 1.92 15.37
CA ARG A 199 4.78 1.40 16.70
C ARG A 199 5.50 0.10 17.06
N LEU A 200 6.22 -0.50 16.12
CA LEU A 200 7.00 -1.71 16.38
C LEU A 200 8.36 -1.35 17.01
N PRO A 201 8.76 -2.01 18.12
CA PRO A 201 10.04 -1.74 18.77
C PRO A 201 11.23 -2.26 17.96
N ILE A 202 12.43 -1.78 18.31
CA ILE A 202 13.68 -2.18 17.64
C ILE A 202 14.00 -3.68 17.77
N ASP A 203 13.47 -4.39 18.78
CA ASP A 203 13.69 -5.83 18.97
C ASP A 203 12.64 -6.72 18.30
N THR A 204 11.78 -6.14 17.46
CA THR A 204 10.76 -6.86 16.68
C THR A 204 11.41 -7.92 15.79
N PRO A 205 10.78 -9.09 15.59
CA PRO A 205 11.26 -10.10 14.64
C PRO A 205 11.46 -9.59 13.21
N GLY A 206 12.21 -10.34 12.42
CA GLY A 206 12.42 -10.01 11.02
C GLY A 206 11.08 -9.88 10.29
N THR A 207 10.86 -8.73 9.66
CA THR A 207 9.58 -8.37 9.02
C THR A 207 9.76 -8.28 7.51
N VAL A 208 8.96 -9.00 6.73
CA VAL A 208 8.98 -8.94 5.26
C VAL A 208 7.67 -8.37 4.75
N ILE A 209 7.73 -7.43 3.82
CA ILE A 209 6.59 -6.60 3.43
C ILE A 209 6.47 -6.59 1.92
N VAL A 210 5.30 -6.96 1.41
CA VAL A 210 4.90 -6.67 0.03
C VAL A 210 3.86 -5.56 0.05
N GLN A 211 4.21 -4.45 -0.58
CA GLN A 211 3.30 -3.38 -0.95
C GLN A 211 3.20 -3.37 -2.47
N HIS A 212 1.98 -3.40 -3.01
CA HIS A 212 1.80 -3.18 -4.45
C HIS A 212 2.21 -1.74 -4.78
N ILE A 213 3.38 -1.58 -5.40
CA ILE A 213 3.99 -0.28 -5.69
C ILE A 213 4.89 -0.43 -6.92
N PRO A 214 4.97 0.57 -7.83
CA PRO A 214 5.87 0.49 -8.98
C PRO A 214 7.36 0.49 -8.56
N GLY A 215 8.24 -0.12 -9.37
CA GLY A 215 9.67 -0.26 -9.06
C GLY A 215 10.39 1.01 -8.61
N MET A 216 10.13 2.14 -9.26
CA MET A 216 10.79 3.42 -8.93
C MET A 216 10.42 3.99 -7.55
N PHE A 217 9.41 3.42 -6.89
CA PHE A 217 8.86 3.94 -5.64
C PHE A 217 9.20 3.07 -4.42
N SER A 218 9.56 1.79 -4.59
CA SER A 218 9.86 0.89 -3.47
C SER A 218 11.08 1.33 -2.67
N GLY A 219 12.15 1.78 -3.32
CA GLY A 219 13.33 2.37 -2.67
C GLY A 219 12.99 3.62 -1.83
N PRO A 220 12.43 4.70 -2.43
CA PRO A 220 11.97 5.87 -1.69
C PRO A 220 10.98 5.56 -0.56
N PHE A 221 10.11 4.56 -0.76
CA PHE A 221 9.19 4.10 0.28
C PHE A 221 9.93 3.46 1.46
N ALA A 222 10.89 2.57 1.20
CA ALA A 222 11.73 1.98 2.24
C ALA A 222 12.54 3.03 3.02
N GLU A 223 13.12 4.01 2.32
CA GLU A 223 13.82 5.12 2.98
C GLU A 223 12.90 5.96 3.88
N ARG A 224 11.67 6.20 3.44
CA ARG A 224 10.67 6.92 4.23
C ARG A 224 10.30 6.12 5.49
N MET A 225 10.06 4.82 5.35
CA MET A 225 9.76 3.94 6.49
C MET A 225 10.93 3.85 7.47
N ASN A 226 12.17 3.82 6.97
CA ASN A 226 13.38 3.80 7.80
C ASN A 226 13.55 5.06 8.66
N LYS A 227 13.01 6.21 8.20
CA LYS A 227 13.05 7.47 8.95
C LYS A 227 12.04 7.54 10.10
N CYS A 228 10.95 6.78 10.03
CA CYS A 228 9.88 6.81 11.03
C CYS A 228 9.82 5.57 11.93
N SER A 229 10.45 4.46 11.54
CA SER A 229 10.52 3.23 12.34
C SER A 229 11.70 3.24 13.32
N ALA A 230 11.53 2.53 14.45
CA ALA A 230 12.66 2.19 15.33
C ALA A 230 13.50 1.02 14.79
N MET A 231 12.93 0.23 13.87
CA MET A 231 13.62 -0.85 13.15
C MET A 231 14.41 -0.28 11.98
N THR A 232 15.45 -1.01 11.54
CA THR A 232 16.09 -0.73 10.26
C THR A 232 15.17 -1.19 9.13
N VAL A 233 14.73 -0.27 8.28
CA VAL A 233 13.89 -0.60 7.11
C VAL A 233 14.70 -0.43 5.83
N CYS A 234 14.67 -1.42 4.94
CA CYS A 234 15.33 -1.33 3.64
C CYS A 234 14.52 -2.02 2.54
N GLU A 235 14.80 -1.66 1.30
CA GLU A 235 14.39 -2.47 0.16
C GLU A 235 15.15 -3.80 0.18
N ALA A 236 14.44 -4.90 -0.04
CA ALA A 236 15.00 -6.24 0.04
C ALA A 236 15.99 -6.49 -1.09
N GLN A 237 17.12 -7.11 -0.78
CA GLN A 237 18.10 -7.58 -1.77
C GLN A 237 18.08 -9.10 -1.87
N ASP A 238 18.40 -9.62 -3.05
CA ASP A 238 18.46 -11.07 -3.26
C ASP A 238 19.56 -11.70 -2.40
N GLY A 239 19.25 -12.83 -1.75
CA GLY A 239 20.14 -13.50 -0.81
C GLY A 239 20.38 -12.74 0.50
N GLN A 240 19.68 -11.62 0.74
CA GLN A 240 19.81 -10.87 1.98
C GLN A 240 19.24 -11.67 3.16
N ARG A 241 20.02 -11.79 4.23
CA ARG A 241 19.56 -12.47 5.45
C ARG A 241 18.49 -11.63 6.16
N VAL A 242 17.42 -12.29 6.58
CA VAL A 242 16.37 -11.70 7.41
C VAL A 242 16.82 -11.69 8.88
N LEU A 243 16.87 -10.50 9.47
CA LEU A 243 17.39 -10.25 10.82
C LEU A 243 16.30 -9.68 11.74
N HIS A 244 16.45 -9.91 13.04
CA HIS A 244 15.66 -9.18 14.05
C HIS A 244 15.94 -7.67 13.97
N GLY A 245 14.94 -6.86 14.31
CA GLY A 245 15.00 -5.40 14.23
C GLY A 245 15.07 -4.85 12.81
N HIS A 246 14.77 -5.67 11.80
CA HIS A 246 14.80 -5.28 10.40
C HIS A 246 13.46 -5.53 9.70
N ALA A 247 13.07 -4.61 8.83
CA ALA A 247 11.95 -4.76 7.91
C ALA A 247 12.42 -4.64 6.45
N TYR A 248 11.98 -5.58 5.61
CA TYR A 248 12.40 -5.72 4.22
C TYR A 248 11.21 -5.50 3.29
N ILE A 249 11.26 -4.44 2.50
CA ILE A 249 10.22 -4.09 1.54
C ILE A 249 10.55 -4.73 0.19
N ALA A 250 9.60 -5.43 -0.42
CA ALA A 250 9.74 -5.99 -1.75
C ALA A 250 10.02 -4.89 -2.79
N PRO A 251 11.01 -5.08 -3.68
CA PRO A 251 11.20 -4.19 -4.83
C PRO A 251 9.97 -4.20 -5.73
N GLY A 252 9.58 -3.04 -6.25
CA GLY A 252 8.32 -2.89 -6.99
C GLY A 252 8.23 -3.66 -8.31
N ASP A 253 9.35 -4.16 -8.85
CA ASP A 253 9.35 -4.94 -10.10
C ASP A 253 9.74 -6.42 -9.89
N SER A 254 9.84 -6.88 -8.64
CA SER A 254 10.28 -8.25 -8.32
C SER A 254 9.41 -8.89 -7.25
N HIS A 255 9.10 -10.17 -7.42
CA HIS A 255 8.49 -10.93 -6.33
C HIS A 255 9.51 -11.13 -5.21
N LEU A 256 9.09 -10.84 -3.97
CA LEU A 256 9.81 -11.20 -2.76
C LEU A 256 9.25 -12.51 -2.21
N SER A 257 10.14 -13.48 -1.97
CA SER A 257 9.86 -14.72 -1.27
C SER A 257 10.94 -14.99 -0.23
N LEU A 258 10.70 -15.97 0.64
CA LEU A 258 11.68 -16.45 1.60
C LEU A 258 12.23 -17.80 1.18
N ARG A 259 13.51 -18.03 1.52
CA ARG A 259 14.11 -19.36 1.58
C ARG A 259 14.72 -19.57 2.95
N ARG A 260 14.74 -20.82 3.39
CA ARG A 260 15.45 -21.25 4.60
C ARG A 260 16.74 -21.97 4.22
N ASP A 261 17.85 -21.58 4.85
CA ASP A 261 19.11 -22.33 4.84
C ASP A 261 19.56 -22.57 6.29
N GLY A 262 19.43 -23.84 6.70
CA GLY A 262 19.57 -24.30 8.07
C GLY A 262 18.67 -23.53 9.04
N ALA A 263 19.33 -22.77 9.91
CA ALA A 263 18.74 -21.98 10.96
C ALA A 263 18.16 -20.63 10.50
N ARG A 264 18.52 -20.16 9.30
CA ARG A 264 18.40 -18.77 8.88
C ARG A 264 17.43 -18.61 7.71
N TYR A 265 16.81 -17.44 7.63
CA TYR A 265 15.94 -17.03 6.53
C TYR A 265 16.62 -16.01 5.63
N TYR A 266 16.36 -16.09 4.34
CA TYR A 266 16.92 -15.22 3.32
C TYR A 266 15.82 -14.75 2.36
N CYS A 267 15.87 -13.48 1.99
CA CYS A 267 15.09 -12.92 0.90
C CYS A 267 15.52 -13.56 -0.41
N VAL A 268 14.54 -13.91 -1.24
CA VAL A 268 14.74 -14.39 -2.61
C VAL A 268 13.90 -13.54 -3.52
N LEU A 269 14.55 -12.90 -4.48
CA LEU A 269 13.91 -12.07 -5.49
C LEU A 269 13.73 -12.86 -6.79
N SER A 270 12.60 -12.68 -7.46
CA SER A 270 12.38 -13.27 -8.78
C SER A 270 11.57 -12.34 -9.69
N ASP A 271 11.81 -12.48 -10.99
CA ASP A 271 11.18 -11.73 -12.07
C ASP A 271 10.14 -12.58 -12.84
N HIS A 272 9.62 -13.63 -12.20
CA HIS A 272 8.55 -14.47 -12.74
C HIS A 272 7.30 -13.66 -13.09
N ASP A 273 6.41 -14.29 -13.86
CA ASP A 273 5.17 -13.67 -14.33
C ASP A 273 4.30 -13.20 -13.16
N PRO A 274 3.59 -12.05 -13.31
CA PRO A 274 2.74 -11.52 -12.26
C PRO A 274 1.71 -12.51 -11.72
N VAL A 275 1.61 -12.60 -10.39
CA VAL A 275 0.59 -13.41 -9.70
C VAL A 275 -0.52 -12.48 -9.25
N ASN A 276 -1.78 -12.87 -9.52
CA ASN A 276 -2.93 -11.98 -9.32
C ASN A 276 -2.80 -10.62 -10.03
N ARG A 277 -2.08 -10.55 -11.17
CA ARG A 277 -1.74 -9.33 -11.93
C ARG A 277 -0.75 -8.39 -11.22
N HIS A 278 -0.11 -8.84 -10.16
CA HIS A 278 0.82 -8.03 -9.38
C HIS A 278 2.21 -8.65 -9.37
N ARG A 279 3.21 -7.79 -9.47
CA ARG A 279 4.61 -8.07 -9.15
C ARG A 279 5.15 -6.78 -8.52
N PRO A 280 5.48 -6.76 -7.21
CA PRO A 280 5.44 -7.87 -6.26
C PRO A 280 4.01 -8.34 -5.94
N SER A 281 3.86 -9.62 -5.58
CA SER A 281 2.59 -10.24 -5.16
C SER A 281 2.67 -10.71 -3.71
N VAL A 282 1.60 -10.46 -2.96
CA VAL A 282 1.47 -10.87 -1.55
C VAL A 282 1.32 -12.38 -1.43
N ASP A 283 0.57 -13.04 -2.32
CA ASP A 283 0.45 -14.51 -2.30
C ASP A 283 1.81 -15.20 -2.46
N VAL A 284 2.70 -14.67 -3.31
CA VAL A 284 4.05 -15.23 -3.49
C VAL A 284 4.85 -15.17 -2.18
N LEU A 285 4.83 -14.03 -1.49
CA LEU A 285 5.47 -13.89 -0.20
C LEU A 285 4.87 -14.86 0.81
N PHE A 286 3.55 -14.84 0.99
CA PHE A 286 2.88 -15.61 2.04
C PHE A 286 2.98 -17.12 1.83
N ASN A 287 2.91 -17.61 0.59
CA ASN A 287 3.12 -19.03 0.31
C ASN A 287 4.53 -19.50 0.69
N SER A 288 5.55 -18.69 0.41
CA SER A 288 6.93 -19.02 0.84
C SER A 288 7.09 -18.97 2.36
N VAL A 289 6.42 -18.02 3.05
CA VAL A 289 6.42 -17.94 4.52
C VAL A 289 5.72 -19.16 5.12
N ALA A 290 4.58 -19.57 4.58
CA ALA A 290 3.87 -20.78 4.99
C ALA A 290 4.78 -22.02 4.86
N GLN A 291 5.48 -22.14 3.73
CA GLN A 291 6.36 -23.27 3.43
C GLN A 291 7.61 -23.33 4.34
N TYR A 292 8.30 -22.21 4.52
CA TYR A 292 9.63 -22.21 5.16
C TYR A 292 9.61 -21.82 6.65
N VAL A 293 8.63 -21.03 7.07
CA VAL A 293 8.48 -20.54 8.46
C VAL A 293 7.37 -21.28 9.20
N GLY A 294 6.24 -21.52 8.54
CA GLY A 294 5.08 -22.21 9.10
C GLY A 294 4.58 -21.54 10.39
N LYS A 295 4.36 -22.33 11.44
CA LYS A 295 3.83 -21.86 12.72
C LYS A 295 4.63 -20.77 13.43
N ASN A 296 5.88 -20.52 13.07
CA ASN A 296 6.68 -19.45 13.65
C ASN A 296 6.39 -18.08 13.00
N ALA A 297 5.48 -18.00 12.03
CA ALA A 297 5.12 -16.76 11.38
C ALA A 297 3.92 -16.06 12.02
N VAL A 298 3.85 -14.75 11.76
CA VAL A 298 2.64 -13.94 11.86
C VAL A 298 2.37 -13.33 10.48
N GLY A 299 1.22 -13.63 9.89
CA GLY A 299 0.78 -13.06 8.61
C GLY A 299 -0.20 -11.90 8.84
N VAL A 300 -0.01 -10.80 8.13
CA VAL A 300 -0.84 -9.59 8.27
C VAL A 300 -1.30 -9.09 6.90
N ILE A 301 -2.61 -8.98 6.68
CA ILE A 301 -3.17 -8.28 5.51
C ILE A 301 -3.72 -6.94 5.94
N LEU A 302 -3.26 -5.89 5.27
CA LEU A 302 -3.72 -4.52 5.42
C LEU A 302 -4.60 -4.10 4.23
N THR A 303 -5.11 -2.88 4.30
CA THR A 303 -5.94 -2.22 3.27
C THR A 303 -5.37 -2.42 1.86
N GLY A 304 -6.28 -2.59 0.92
CA GLY A 304 -5.91 -2.79 -0.47
C GLY A 304 -7.08 -3.30 -1.30
N MET A 305 -7.00 -3.11 -2.61
CA MET A 305 -7.98 -3.65 -3.55
C MET A 305 -7.63 -5.07 -3.99
N GLY A 306 -8.64 -5.84 -4.39
CA GLY A 306 -8.47 -7.15 -4.98
C GLY A 306 -8.41 -8.24 -3.91
N LYS A 307 -7.75 -9.34 -4.24
CA LYS A 307 -7.73 -10.56 -3.42
C LYS A 307 -6.32 -11.13 -3.22
N ASP A 308 -5.28 -10.43 -3.69
CA ASP A 308 -3.92 -10.91 -3.54
C ASP A 308 -3.56 -11.00 -2.05
N GLY A 309 -2.85 -12.06 -1.68
CA GLY A 309 -2.54 -12.40 -0.28
C GLY A 309 -3.61 -13.22 0.41
N ALA A 310 -4.87 -13.21 -0.02
CA ALA A 310 -5.95 -13.91 0.68
C ALA A 310 -5.74 -15.43 0.70
N ALA A 311 -5.30 -16.01 -0.42
CA ALA A 311 -5.02 -17.44 -0.52
C ALA A 311 -3.71 -17.80 0.21
N GLY A 312 -2.68 -16.98 0.09
CA GLY A 312 -1.42 -17.14 0.79
C GLY A 312 -1.57 -17.03 2.31
N LEU A 313 -2.41 -16.12 2.81
CA LEU A 313 -2.68 -15.96 4.24
C LEU A 313 -3.40 -17.20 4.77
N LYS A 314 -4.34 -17.76 3.99
CA LYS A 314 -4.99 -19.03 4.31
C LYS A 314 -3.96 -20.17 4.38
N ALA A 315 -3.03 -20.25 3.44
CA ALA A 315 -1.95 -21.23 3.48
C ALA A 315 -1.04 -21.05 4.71
N MET A 316 -0.73 -19.81 5.10
CA MET A 316 -0.01 -19.52 6.35
C MET A 316 -0.79 -20.01 7.57
N ARG A 317 -2.10 -19.75 7.63
CA ARG A 317 -2.98 -20.23 8.72
C ARG A 317 -2.99 -21.75 8.80
N GLU A 318 -3.15 -22.44 7.67
CA GLU A 318 -3.14 -23.90 7.58
C GLU A 318 -1.79 -24.50 7.99
N ALA A 319 -0.69 -23.77 7.76
CA ALA A 319 0.65 -24.11 8.26
C ALA A 319 0.87 -23.78 9.76
N GLY A 320 -0.16 -23.28 10.45
CA GLY A 320 -0.17 -22.98 11.88
C GLY A 320 0.35 -21.59 12.26
N ALA A 321 0.53 -20.69 11.30
CA ALA A 321 0.87 -19.29 11.58
C ALA A 321 -0.34 -18.55 12.17
N ASN A 322 -0.08 -17.52 12.98
CA ASN A 322 -1.13 -16.62 13.42
C ASN A 322 -1.41 -15.60 12.30
N THR A 323 -2.69 -15.34 12.03
CA THR A 323 -3.10 -14.50 10.90
C THR A 323 -4.00 -13.35 11.34
N VAL A 324 -3.60 -12.13 11.04
CA VAL A 324 -4.28 -10.90 11.43
C VAL A 324 -4.68 -10.13 10.18
N VAL A 325 -5.88 -9.58 10.19
CA VAL A 325 -6.40 -8.78 9.09
C VAL A 325 -6.84 -7.43 9.64
N GLN A 326 -6.52 -6.34 8.94
CA GLN A 326 -7.07 -5.01 9.23
C GLN A 326 -8.60 -5.06 9.21
N ASP A 327 -9.30 -4.19 9.93
CA ASP A 327 -10.77 -4.13 9.90
C ASP A 327 -11.30 -3.18 8.80
N GLU A 328 -12.59 -3.27 8.51
CA GLU A 328 -13.24 -2.45 7.49
C GLU A 328 -13.25 -0.98 7.86
N ALA A 329 -13.48 -0.67 9.13
CA ALA A 329 -13.60 0.70 9.62
C ALA A 329 -12.29 1.51 9.50
N SER A 330 -11.13 0.86 9.65
CA SER A 330 -9.83 1.52 9.50
C SER A 330 -9.19 1.34 8.12
N SER A 331 -9.78 0.52 7.25
CA SER A 331 -9.30 0.31 5.88
C SER A 331 -9.69 1.46 4.97
N VAL A 332 -8.73 1.96 4.17
CA VAL A 332 -9.06 2.86 3.05
C VAL A 332 -9.88 2.09 2.01
N VAL A 333 -9.51 0.82 1.77
CA VAL A 333 -10.17 -0.08 0.84
C VAL A 333 -10.32 -1.47 1.47
N TRP A 334 -11.56 -1.92 1.64
CA TRP A 334 -11.91 -3.23 2.17
C TRP A 334 -11.91 -4.35 1.11
N GLY A 335 -10.86 -4.42 0.29
CA GLY A 335 -10.70 -5.43 -0.76
C GLY A 335 -9.93 -6.65 -0.27
N MET A 336 -8.61 -6.54 -0.19
CA MET A 336 -7.71 -7.62 0.23
C MET A 336 -8.07 -8.16 1.62
N PRO A 337 -8.29 -7.30 2.65
CA PRO A 337 -8.76 -7.77 3.94
C PRO A 337 -10.11 -8.53 3.87
N GLY A 338 -11.08 -7.99 3.14
CA GLY A 338 -12.40 -8.60 2.98
C GLY A 338 -12.34 -9.95 2.28
N ALA A 339 -11.50 -10.08 1.24
CA ALA A 339 -11.25 -11.35 0.56
C ALA A 339 -10.62 -12.40 1.48
N ALA A 340 -9.67 -11.99 2.33
CA ALA A 340 -9.05 -12.87 3.31
C ALA A 340 -10.05 -13.36 4.37
N VAL A 341 -10.89 -12.47 4.89
CA VAL A 341 -11.98 -12.82 5.82
C VAL A 341 -12.97 -13.79 5.16
N ALA A 342 -13.39 -13.53 3.92
CA ALA A 342 -14.30 -14.40 3.18
C ALA A 342 -13.75 -15.81 2.95
N LEU A 343 -12.42 -15.97 2.87
CA LEU A 343 -11.75 -17.26 2.75
C LEU A 343 -11.50 -17.96 4.10
N ASN A 344 -11.95 -17.39 5.21
CA ASN A 344 -11.58 -17.81 6.57
C ASN A 344 -10.06 -17.87 6.75
N ALA A 345 -9.34 -16.91 6.17
CA ALA A 345 -7.88 -16.81 6.26
C ALA A 345 -7.40 -16.06 7.52
N ALA A 346 -8.30 -15.39 8.24
CA ALA A 346 -7.98 -14.59 9.42
C ALA A 346 -8.30 -15.33 10.73
N ASP A 347 -7.37 -15.32 11.69
CA ASP A 347 -7.66 -15.66 13.08
C ASP A 347 -8.32 -14.47 13.79
N GLU A 348 -7.84 -13.25 13.52
CA GLU A 348 -8.34 -12.02 14.12
C GLU A 348 -8.49 -10.90 13.08
N VAL A 349 -9.59 -10.13 13.22
CA VAL A 349 -9.84 -8.91 12.46
C VAL A 349 -9.75 -7.73 13.43
N LEU A 350 -8.81 -6.81 13.20
CA LEU A 350 -8.44 -5.75 14.15
C LEU A 350 -8.34 -4.40 13.47
N SER A 351 -8.72 -3.34 14.19
CA SER A 351 -8.43 -1.97 13.78
C SER A 351 -6.92 -1.78 13.57
N LEU A 352 -6.53 -1.01 12.55
CA LEU A 352 -5.14 -0.76 12.18
C LEU A 352 -4.26 -0.42 13.39
N THR A 353 -4.78 0.40 14.30
CA THR A 353 -4.06 0.86 15.50
C THR A 353 -3.75 -0.23 16.52
N LYS A 354 -4.46 -1.37 16.48
CA LYS A 354 -4.28 -2.51 17.38
C LYS A 354 -3.35 -3.58 16.82
N ILE A 355 -3.10 -3.58 15.51
CA ILE A 355 -2.27 -4.59 14.83
C ILE A 355 -0.86 -4.66 15.42
N PRO A 356 -0.12 -3.56 15.68
CA PRO A 356 1.24 -3.63 16.23
C PRO A 356 1.31 -4.32 17.59
N ASN A 357 0.39 -3.95 18.49
CA ASN A 357 0.30 -4.56 19.82
C ASN A 357 -0.02 -6.06 19.72
N LYS A 358 -0.87 -6.45 18.76
CA LYS A 358 -1.18 -7.85 18.53
C LYS A 358 0.02 -8.64 18.02
N ILE A 359 0.75 -8.10 17.04
CA ILE A 359 1.99 -8.71 16.53
C ILE A 359 2.96 -8.98 17.69
N MET A 360 3.17 -7.99 18.56
CA MET A 360 4.09 -8.13 19.69
C MET A 360 3.61 -9.11 20.76
N ALA A 361 2.30 -9.17 21.04
CA ALA A 361 1.73 -10.16 21.96
C ALA A 361 1.98 -11.59 21.45
N LEU A 362 1.68 -11.85 20.16
CA LEU A 362 1.92 -13.15 19.52
C LEU A 362 3.40 -13.52 19.49
N TYR A 363 4.28 -12.53 19.37
CA TYR A 363 5.73 -12.74 19.46
C TYR A 363 6.16 -13.18 20.85
N GLN A 364 5.68 -12.50 21.89
CA GLN A 364 6.04 -12.76 23.28
C GLN A 364 5.52 -14.12 23.77
N GLU A 365 4.32 -14.55 23.37
CA GLU A 365 3.76 -15.87 23.71
C GLU A 365 4.62 -17.04 23.23
N LYS A 366 5.39 -16.82 22.17
CA LYS A 366 6.25 -17.83 21.53
C LYS A 366 7.72 -17.69 21.90
N ARG A 367 8.10 -16.73 22.77
CA ARG A 367 9.46 -16.69 23.33
C ARG A 367 9.63 -17.88 24.30
N PRO A 368 10.66 -18.71 24.12
CA PRO A 368 10.90 -19.88 24.98
C PRO A 368 11.25 -19.52 26.42
#